data_AF-A0A960PQP4-F1
#
_entry.id   AF-A0A960PQP4-F1
#
_cell.length_a   1.000
_cell.length_b   1.000
_cell.length_c   1.000
_cell.angle_alpha   90.00
_cell.angle_beta   90.00
_cell.angle_gamma   90.00
#
_symmetry.space_group_name_H-M   'P 1'
#
loop_
_entity.id
_entity.type
_entity.pdbx_description
1 polymer ?
#
loop_
_entity_poly.entity_id
_entity_poly.type
_entity_poly.pdbx_seq_one_letter_code
_entity_poly.pdbx_strand_id
1 'polypeptide(L)'
;MSTTPRYVPSPGEMVFVSIRCIQARYLLRPSKRVNKLILGVLAKAQKKYEVRVFAPAFLSNHGHMLLWFRDAEQQAKFMHFVDGNIAREVGRLHGWKGKFWDGPFASTIVANDEASQVKMLRYLLEQGCKEGLVARPQDWPGVHAASILLSARNPKGIWVDRTGLYEARRRKGNQGKVRPLDFEEELELKLSPLPCWEHLSEQEYLERISEIVQEIEEKTAARHREEESRPLGRGAVLRQNPRFEPDEPKQGPLPLVHAATREMRRRYLEALAIFLRAYREASSRFRSGEKGVQFPNGCFPPAGPFLRAHGPPAI
;
A
#
# COMPACT_ATOMS: atom_id res chain seq x y z
N MET A 1 10.56 -17.73 -6.04
CA MET A 1 10.52 -16.25 -6.14
C MET A 1 9.63 -15.89 -7.32
N SER A 2 8.68 -14.96 -7.17
CA SER A 2 7.84 -14.53 -8.29
C SER A 2 8.71 -13.94 -9.40
N THR A 3 8.61 -14.51 -10.60
CA THR A 3 9.50 -14.29 -11.75
C THR A 3 9.04 -13.16 -12.68
N THR A 4 7.97 -12.46 -12.34
CA THR A 4 7.41 -11.39 -13.17
C THR A 4 8.09 -10.07 -12.84
N PRO A 5 8.73 -9.38 -13.81
CA PRO A 5 9.34 -8.08 -13.57
C PRO A 5 8.28 -7.07 -13.13
N ARG A 6 8.67 -6.13 -12.27
CA ARG A 6 7.79 -5.01 -11.90
C ARG A 6 7.55 -4.16 -13.13
N TYR A 7 6.28 -3.93 -13.43
CA TYR A 7 5.83 -3.25 -14.63
C TYR A 7 4.60 -2.40 -14.32
N VAL A 8 4.65 -1.14 -14.75
CA VAL A 8 3.52 -0.23 -14.80
C VAL A 8 3.51 0.36 -16.22
N PRO A 9 2.49 0.07 -17.05
CA PRO A 9 2.34 0.62 -18.39
C PRO A 9 2.35 2.15 -18.39
N SER A 10 2.94 2.74 -19.42
CA SER A 10 2.83 4.17 -19.72
C SER A 10 1.44 4.49 -20.29
N PRO A 11 0.84 5.67 -19.99
CA PRO A 11 1.39 6.80 -19.21
C PRO A 11 1.25 6.65 -17.69
N GLY A 12 0.74 5.51 -17.23
CA GLY A 12 0.58 5.16 -15.82
C GLY A 12 -0.75 4.45 -15.58
N GLU A 13 -0.84 3.73 -14.48
CA GLU A 13 -1.99 2.88 -14.17
C GLU A 13 -2.40 3.00 -12.70
N MET A 14 -3.69 2.75 -12.45
CA MET A 14 -4.15 2.51 -11.09
C MET A 14 -3.72 1.11 -10.67
N VAL A 15 -3.15 1.00 -9.47
CA VAL A 15 -2.69 -0.25 -8.90
C VAL A 15 -3.30 -0.48 -7.52
N PHE A 16 -3.60 -1.74 -7.27
CA PHE A 16 -3.81 -2.25 -5.94
C PHE A 16 -2.47 -2.65 -5.33
N VAL A 17 -2.21 -2.19 -4.12
CA VAL A 17 -1.03 -2.56 -3.33
C VAL A 17 -1.47 -3.24 -2.04
N SER A 18 -0.74 -4.30 -1.67
CA SER A 18 -0.89 -5.01 -0.41
C SER A 18 0.45 -5.14 0.31
N ILE A 19 0.49 -4.82 1.60
CA ILE A 19 1.64 -5.01 2.49
C ILE A 19 1.20 -5.77 3.72
N ARG A 20 2.00 -6.74 4.18
CA ARG A 20 1.64 -7.61 5.30
C ARG A 20 2.72 -7.61 6.37
N CYS A 21 2.33 -7.48 7.63
CA CYS A 21 3.25 -7.63 8.75
C CYS A 21 3.79 -9.05 8.83
N ILE A 22 5.02 -9.19 9.31
CA ILE A 22 5.66 -10.49 9.53
C ILE A 22 4.75 -11.41 10.35
N GLN A 23 4.59 -12.67 9.89
CA GLN A 23 3.72 -13.67 10.52
C GLN A 23 2.27 -13.19 10.72
N ALA A 24 1.82 -12.20 9.93
CA ALA A 24 0.53 -11.55 10.11
C ALA A 24 0.30 -10.97 11.52
N ARG A 25 1.38 -10.60 12.23
CA ARG A 25 1.28 -9.98 13.56
C ARG A 25 0.53 -8.66 13.50
N TYR A 26 -0.13 -8.31 14.60
CA TYR A 26 -0.92 -7.09 14.73
C TYR A 26 -0.07 -5.81 14.89
N LEU A 27 1.08 -5.71 14.23
CA LEU A 27 2.02 -4.60 14.38
C LEU A 27 1.45 -3.25 13.91
N LEU A 28 0.39 -3.24 13.11
CA LEU A 28 -0.35 -2.05 12.69
C LEU A 28 -1.61 -1.82 13.52
N ARG A 29 -1.78 -2.50 14.67
CA ARG A 29 -2.94 -2.36 15.54
C ARG A 29 -3.23 -0.87 15.80
N PRO A 30 -4.46 -0.40 15.51
CA PRO A 30 -4.76 1.01 15.57
C PRO A 30 -4.54 1.66 16.94
N SER A 31 -4.02 2.87 16.90
CA SER A 31 -3.98 3.80 18.03
C SER A 31 -3.89 5.22 17.48
N LYS A 32 -4.21 6.24 18.30
CA LYS A 32 -4.09 7.64 17.88
C LYS A 32 -2.71 7.94 17.28
N ARG A 33 -1.64 7.41 17.88
CA ARG A 33 -0.27 7.64 17.43
C ARG A 33 0.09 6.84 16.17
N VAL A 34 -0.27 5.56 16.09
CA VAL A 34 -0.05 4.74 14.87
C VAL A 34 -0.76 5.37 13.68
N ASN A 35 -2.03 5.76 13.85
CA ASN A 35 -2.83 6.36 12.78
C ASN A 35 -2.20 7.66 12.27
N LYS A 36 -1.80 8.56 13.19
CA LYS A 36 -1.11 9.80 12.82
C LYS A 36 0.18 9.53 12.06
N LEU A 37 0.99 8.56 12.49
CA LEU A 37 2.24 8.21 11.80
C LEU A 37 1.99 7.66 10.40
N ILE A 38 1.03 6.73 10.22
CA ILE A 38 0.68 6.19 8.91
C ILE A 38 0.22 7.31 7.98
N LEU A 39 -0.72 8.14 8.41
CA LEU A 39 -1.22 9.27 7.63
C LEU A 39 -0.09 10.25 7.25
N GLY A 40 0.83 10.55 8.18
CA GLY A 40 1.92 11.49 7.95
C GLY A 40 2.96 10.96 6.98
N VAL A 41 3.27 9.66 7.06
CA VAL A 41 4.14 8.97 6.09
C VAL A 41 3.50 8.98 4.70
N LEU A 42 2.22 8.65 4.59
CA LEU A 42 1.50 8.67 3.31
C LEU A 42 1.45 10.09 2.72
N ALA A 43 1.13 11.10 3.54
CA ALA A 43 1.10 12.50 3.10
C ALA A 43 2.48 12.99 2.63
N LYS A 44 3.55 12.68 3.37
CA LYS A 44 4.92 13.02 2.97
C LYS A 44 5.31 12.34 1.66
N ALA A 45 4.97 11.06 1.51
CA ALA A 45 5.24 10.29 0.30
C ALA A 45 4.44 10.81 -0.90
N GLN A 46 3.15 11.10 -0.72
CA GLN A 46 2.28 11.69 -1.73
C GLN A 46 2.87 12.98 -2.29
N LYS A 47 3.28 13.91 -1.41
CA LYS A 47 3.90 15.17 -1.83
C LYS A 47 5.26 14.96 -2.50
N LYS A 48 6.09 14.06 -1.95
CA LYS A 48 7.46 13.85 -2.43
C LYS A 48 7.53 13.18 -3.80
N TYR A 49 6.62 12.26 -4.07
CA TYR A 49 6.65 11.44 -5.29
C TYR A 49 5.49 11.76 -6.24
N GLU A 50 4.62 12.71 -5.90
CA GLU A 50 3.49 13.15 -6.73
C GLU A 50 2.57 11.98 -7.13
N VAL A 51 2.15 11.21 -6.12
CA VAL A 51 1.33 10.00 -6.29
C VAL A 51 -0.12 10.30 -5.93
N ARG A 52 -1.06 9.93 -6.80
CA ARG A 52 -2.50 9.97 -6.47
C ARG A 52 -2.81 8.82 -5.53
N VAL A 53 -3.42 9.13 -4.39
CA VAL A 53 -3.89 8.15 -3.41
C VAL A 53 -5.41 8.14 -3.48
N PHE A 54 -6.03 7.02 -3.80
CA PHE A 54 -7.49 6.93 -3.91
C PHE A 54 -8.12 6.41 -2.63
N ALA A 55 -7.56 5.34 -2.08
CA ALA A 55 -8.11 4.70 -0.88
C ALA A 55 -7.02 3.93 -0.13
N PRO A 56 -6.68 4.31 1.12
CA PRO A 56 -5.89 3.49 2.03
C PRO A 56 -6.78 2.71 3.02
N ALA A 57 -6.44 1.48 3.34
CA ALA A 57 -7.07 0.67 4.38
C ALA A 57 -5.99 -0.10 5.17
N PHE A 58 -5.63 0.39 6.35
CA PHE A 58 -4.65 -0.23 7.24
C PHE A 58 -5.38 -0.98 8.35
N LEU A 59 -5.39 -2.31 8.25
CA LEU A 59 -5.86 -3.21 9.29
C LEU A 59 -4.74 -3.49 10.31
N SER A 60 -5.03 -4.28 11.34
CA SER A 60 -4.06 -4.55 12.41
C SER A 60 -2.79 -5.26 11.93
N ASN A 61 -2.86 -6.08 10.89
CA ASN A 61 -1.73 -6.91 10.41
C ASN A 61 -1.34 -6.74 8.95
N HIS A 62 -2.02 -5.88 8.21
CA HIS A 62 -1.73 -5.59 6.80
C HIS A 62 -2.32 -4.25 6.38
N GLY A 63 -1.86 -3.73 5.25
CA GLY A 63 -2.39 -2.55 4.61
C GLY A 63 -2.71 -2.80 3.14
N HIS A 64 -3.82 -2.22 2.69
CA HIS A 64 -4.24 -2.17 1.30
C HIS A 64 -4.33 -0.73 0.82
N MET A 65 -3.93 -0.48 -0.42
CA MET A 65 -3.98 0.85 -1.01
C MET A 65 -4.38 0.79 -2.49
N LEU A 66 -5.21 1.73 -2.92
CA LEU A 66 -5.39 2.09 -4.32
C LEU A 66 -4.61 3.36 -4.61
N LEU A 67 -3.68 3.25 -5.56
CA LEU A 67 -2.71 4.29 -5.91
C LEU A 67 -2.63 4.40 -7.43
N TRP A 68 -2.26 5.56 -7.95
CA TRP A 68 -1.87 5.70 -9.35
C TRP A 68 -0.37 5.97 -9.44
N PHE A 69 0.31 5.23 -10.32
CA PHE A 69 1.72 5.48 -10.61
C PHE A 69 1.92 5.68 -12.11
N ARG A 70 2.79 6.64 -12.45
CA ARG A 70 3.23 6.88 -13.82
C ARG A 70 4.03 5.71 -14.38
N ASP A 71 4.87 5.10 -13.53
CA ASP A 71 5.81 4.06 -13.92
C ASP A 71 6.24 3.20 -12.71
N ALA A 72 6.96 2.10 -13.01
CA ALA A 72 7.45 1.18 -11.99
C ALA A 72 8.50 1.80 -11.05
N GLU A 73 9.18 2.87 -11.47
CA GLU A 73 10.20 3.54 -10.66
C GLU A 73 9.57 4.41 -9.57
N GLN A 74 8.58 5.23 -9.93
CA GLN A 74 7.79 6.01 -8.99
C GLN A 74 7.12 5.09 -7.97
N GLN A 75 6.54 3.96 -8.42
CA GLN A 75 5.98 2.93 -7.54
C GLN A 75 7.02 2.40 -6.55
N ALA A 76 8.20 1.98 -7.03
CA ALA A 76 9.25 1.42 -6.19
C ALA A 76 9.74 2.43 -5.15
N LYS A 77 9.99 3.68 -5.56
CA LYS A 77 10.46 4.76 -4.67
C LYS A 77 9.42 5.12 -3.61
N PHE A 78 8.15 5.26 -4.01
CA PHE A 78 7.04 5.53 -3.10
C PHE A 78 6.88 4.43 -2.07
N MET A 79 6.79 3.16 -2.50
CA MET A 79 6.58 2.04 -1.60
C MET A 79 7.77 1.79 -0.68
N HIS A 80 9.00 1.94 -1.18
CA HIS A 80 10.19 1.88 -0.33
C HIS A 80 10.15 2.93 0.79
N PHE A 81 9.71 4.15 0.47
CA PHE A 81 9.55 5.22 1.46
C PHE A 81 8.43 4.90 2.46
N VAL A 82 7.26 4.48 2.00
CA VAL A 82 6.11 4.21 2.87
C VAL A 82 6.40 3.03 3.79
N ASP A 83 6.79 1.88 3.23
CA ASP A 83 7.06 0.65 3.99
C ASP A 83 8.19 0.86 5.00
N GLY A 84 9.28 1.50 4.57
CA GLY A 84 10.44 1.74 5.42
C GLY A 84 10.15 2.71 6.57
N ASN A 85 9.37 3.76 6.34
CA ASN A 85 9.06 4.72 7.40
C ASN A 85 7.98 4.19 8.36
N ILE A 86 6.93 3.53 7.87
CA ILE A 86 5.93 2.89 8.75
C ILE A 86 6.60 1.84 9.63
N ALA A 87 7.40 0.93 9.05
CA ALA A 87 8.10 -0.10 9.82
C ALA A 87 8.98 0.47 10.93
N ARG A 88 9.74 1.53 10.64
CA ARG A 88 10.64 2.16 11.61
C ARG A 88 9.88 2.95 12.68
N GLU A 89 8.87 3.72 12.31
CA GLU A 89 8.13 4.55 13.29
C GLU A 89 7.22 3.71 14.18
N VAL A 90 6.45 2.80 13.59
CA VAL A 90 5.55 1.90 14.34
C VAL A 90 6.37 0.85 15.10
N GLY A 91 7.45 0.33 14.50
CA GLY A 91 8.37 -0.57 15.20
C GLY A 91 8.97 0.07 16.45
N ARG A 92 9.43 1.33 16.38
CA ARG A 92 9.90 2.06 17.57
C ARG A 92 8.81 2.22 18.63
N LEU A 93 7.58 2.53 18.23
CA LEU A 93 6.45 2.69 19.15
C LEU A 93 6.14 1.40 19.91
N HIS A 94 6.28 0.24 19.26
CA HIS A 94 6.03 -1.05 19.87
C HIS A 94 7.26 -1.68 20.53
N GLY A 95 8.43 -1.04 20.44
CA GLY A 95 9.71 -1.65 20.83
C GLY A 95 10.04 -2.91 20.02
N TRP A 96 9.54 -3.00 18.79
CA TRP A 96 9.77 -4.11 17.88
C TRP A 96 11.14 -3.97 17.20
N LYS A 97 11.94 -5.03 17.25
CA LYS A 97 13.26 -5.10 16.60
C LYS A 97 13.22 -6.15 15.50
N GLY A 98 13.96 -5.91 14.41
CA GLY A 98 14.06 -6.85 13.29
C GLY A 98 13.04 -6.59 12.18
N LYS A 99 12.69 -7.67 11.45
CA LYS A 99 11.82 -7.62 10.27
C LYS A 99 10.39 -7.22 10.68
N PHE A 100 9.82 -6.24 9.98
CA PHE A 100 8.47 -5.72 10.25
C PHE A 100 7.43 -6.24 9.25
N TRP A 101 7.79 -6.23 7.97
CA TRP A 101 6.97 -6.75 6.87
C TRP A 101 7.36 -8.19 6.54
N ASP A 102 6.40 -9.02 6.18
CA ASP A 102 6.62 -10.43 5.83
C ASP A 102 7.44 -10.58 4.54
N GLY A 103 7.32 -9.64 3.61
CA GLY A 103 8.02 -9.61 2.35
C GLY A 103 7.96 -8.24 1.70
N PRO A 104 8.38 -8.13 0.43
CA PRO A 104 8.14 -6.93 -0.35
C PRO A 104 6.63 -6.69 -0.50
N PHE A 105 6.24 -5.44 -0.73
CA PHE A 105 4.87 -5.14 -1.13
C PHE A 105 4.49 -5.92 -2.38
N ALA A 106 3.22 -6.28 -2.45
CA ALA A 106 2.64 -6.92 -3.59
C ALA A 106 1.78 -5.90 -4.35
N SER A 107 1.79 -5.96 -5.69
CA SER A 107 1.08 -4.99 -6.51
C SER A 107 0.46 -5.64 -7.74
N THR A 108 -0.76 -5.23 -8.05
CA THR A 108 -1.54 -5.69 -9.19
C THR A 108 -2.22 -4.50 -9.85
N ILE A 109 -2.20 -4.45 -11.18
CA ILE A 109 -2.90 -3.41 -11.94
C ILE A 109 -4.41 -3.58 -11.81
N VAL A 110 -5.13 -2.48 -11.67
CA VAL A 110 -6.59 -2.44 -11.78
C VAL A 110 -6.93 -2.00 -13.19
N ALA A 111 -7.72 -2.81 -13.90
CA ALA A 111 -8.07 -2.53 -15.28
C ALA A 111 -8.79 -1.16 -15.39
N ASN A 112 -8.50 -0.45 -16.48
CA ASN A 112 -9.01 0.90 -16.71
C ASN A 112 -10.46 0.88 -17.23
N ASP A 113 -11.38 0.42 -16.39
CA ASP A 113 -12.82 0.43 -16.61
C ASP A 113 -13.54 0.64 -15.26
N GLU A 114 -14.69 1.31 -15.28
CA GLU A 114 -15.43 1.66 -14.07
C GLU A 114 -15.72 0.44 -13.19
N ALA A 115 -16.18 -0.67 -13.77
CA ALA A 115 -16.54 -1.86 -13.01
C ALA A 115 -15.33 -2.43 -12.23
N SER A 116 -14.14 -2.46 -12.83
CA SER A 116 -12.90 -2.89 -12.17
C SER A 116 -12.46 -1.93 -11.06
N GLN A 117 -12.52 -0.62 -11.32
CA GLN A 117 -12.11 0.41 -10.37
C GLN A 117 -13.03 0.44 -9.14
N VAL A 118 -14.34 0.45 -9.37
CA VAL A 118 -15.37 0.45 -8.31
C VAL A 118 -15.34 -0.85 -7.51
N LYS A 119 -15.15 -2.01 -8.17
CA LYS A 119 -14.98 -3.29 -7.48
C LYS A 119 -13.80 -3.25 -6.51
N MET A 120 -12.69 -2.66 -6.92
CA MET A 120 -11.52 -2.57 -6.06
C MET A 120 -11.69 -1.56 -4.94
N LEU A 121 -12.32 -0.42 -5.19
CA LEU A 121 -12.67 0.52 -4.13
C LEU A 121 -13.56 -0.17 -3.09
N ARG A 122 -14.64 -0.84 -3.51
CA ARG A 122 -15.51 -1.63 -2.63
C ARG A 122 -14.72 -2.66 -1.82
N TYR A 123 -13.82 -3.42 -2.44
CA TYR A 123 -12.98 -4.38 -1.73
C TYR A 123 -12.17 -3.75 -0.59
N LEU A 124 -11.63 -2.53 -0.79
CA LEU A 124 -10.92 -1.79 0.25
C LEU A 124 -11.87 -1.27 1.32
N LEU A 125 -13.04 -0.74 0.94
CA LEU A 125 -14.03 -0.23 1.89
C LEU A 125 -14.66 -1.35 2.73
N GLU A 126 -14.69 -2.59 2.22
CA GLU A 126 -15.14 -3.78 2.94
C GLU A 126 -14.16 -4.23 4.03
N GLN A 127 -12.91 -3.78 4.02
CA GLN A 127 -11.91 -4.20 5.02
C GLN A 127 -12.33 -3.79 6.43
N GLY A 128 -12.11 -4.67 7.40
CA GLY A 128 -12.63 -4.58 8.76
C GLY A 128 -14.00 -5.22 8.89
N CYS A 129 -14.96 -4.89 8.01
CA CYS A 129 -16.27 -5.54 7.97
C CYS A 129 -16.15 -7.00 7.50
N LYS A 130 -15.45 -7.22 6.39
CA LYS A 130 -15.23 -8.53 5.78
C LYS A 130 -14.56 -9.52 6.73
N GLU A 131 -13.64 -9.06 7.57
CA GLU A 131 -12.94 -9.84 8.57
C GLU A 131 -13.74 -10.04 9.88
N GLY A 132 -14.97 -9.51 9.96
CA GLY A 132 -15.80 -9.58 11.16
C GLY A 132 -15.26 -8.75 12.32
N LEU A 133 -14.47 -7.72 12.05
CA LEU A 133 -13.85 -6.88 13.08
C LEU A 133 -14.77 -5.72 13.51
N VAL A 134 -15.54 -5.17 12.57
CA VAL A 134 -16.48 -4.05 12.81
C VAL A 134 -17.76 -4.24 12.01
N ALA A 135 -18.86 -3.62 12.45
CA ALA A 135 -20.15 -3.68 11.76
C ALA A 135 -20.17 -2.76 10.53
N ARG A 136 -19.57 -1.56 10.66
CA ARG A 136 -19.54 -0.53 9.62
C ARG A 136 -18.10 -0.17 9.26
N PRO A 137 -17.79 0.13 7.99
CA PRO A 137 -16.44 0.54 7.60
C PRO A 137 -15.88 1.71 8.41
N GLN A 138 -16.75 2.65 8.79
CA GLN A 138 -16.41 3.86 9.54
C GLN A 138 -16.11 3.59 11.03
N ASP A 139 -16.51 2.43 11.56
CA ASP A 139 -16.24 2.03 12.94
C ASP A 139 -14.77 1.60 13.13
N TRP A 140 -14.07 1.28 12.03
CA TRP A 140 -12.67 0.89 12.08
C TRP A 140 -11.82 1.95 12.79
N PRO A 141 -11.04 1.59 13.84
CA PRO A 141 -10.29 2.57 14.62
C PRO A 141 -9.00 3.05 13.97
N GLY A 142 -8.57 2.43 12.87
CA GLY A 142 -7.32 2.76 12.16
C GLY A 142 -7.49 3.72 11.00
N VAL A 143 -6.48 3.78 10.14
CA VAL A 143 -6.53 4.54 8.88
C VAL A 143 -7.35 3.74 7.87
N HIS A 144 -8.49 4.29 7.45
CA HIS A 144 -9.39 3.62 6.50
C HIS A 144 -10.10 4.62 5.61
N ALA A 145 -10.17 4.31 4.31
CA ALA A 145 -10.68 5.21 3.28
C ALA A 145 -12.15 5.57 3.49
N ALA A 146 -12.98 4.67 4.02
CA ALA A 146 -14.41 4.94 4.23
C ALA A 146 -14.65 6.20 5.07
N SER A 147 -13.98 6.32 6.23
CA SER A 147 -14.12 7.50 7.08
C SER A 147 -13.51 8.76 6.47
N ILE A 148 -12.54 8.63 5.57
CA ILE A 148 -11.87 9.76 4.93
C ILE A 148 -12.72 10.29 3.77
N LEU A 149 -13.17 9.41 2.89
CA LEU A 149 -13.97 9.74 1.71
C LEU A 149 -15.35 10.29 2.08
N LEU A 150 -15.93 9.84 3.19
CA LEU A 150 -17.20 10.37 3.72
C LEU A 150 -17.01 11.63 4.60
N SER A 151 -15.79 12.14 4.74
CA SER A 151 -15.51 13.34 5.54
C SER A 151 -15.29 14.55 4.63
N ALA A 152 -15.83 15.70 5.03
CA ALA A 152 -15.55 16.98 4.38
C ALA A 152 -14.12 17.50 4.62
N ARG A 153 -13.27 16.78 5.38
CA ARG A 153 -11.92 17.22 5.73
C ARG A 153 -10.90 16.12 5.47
N ASN A 154 -9.81 16.51 4.83
CA ASN A 154 -8.65 15.64 4.67
C ASN A 154 -8.02 15.30 6.04
N PRO A 155 -7.62 14.03 6.24
CA PRO A 155 -7.03 13.61 7.49
C PRO A 155 -5.59 14.14 7.62
N LYS A 156 -5.27 14.60 8.82
CA LYS A 156 -3.94 15.06 9.16
C LYS A 156 -3.13 13.97 9.87
N GLY A 157 -1.90 13.76 9.44
CA GLY A 157 -0.93 12.87 10.05
C GLY A 157 0.33 13.60 10.52
N ILE A 158 1.22 12.86 11.17
CA ILE A 158 2.49 13.37 11.72
C ILE A 158 3.64 12.71 10.96
N TRP A 159 4.46 13.54 10.32
CA TRP A 159 5.76 13.15 9.81
C TRP A 159 6.84 13.48 10.84
N VAL A 160 7.76 12.56 11.11
CA VAL A 160 8.87 12.80 12.03
C VAL A 160 10.15 12.95 11.21
N ASP A 161 10.76 14.13 11.22
CA ASP A 161 12.07 14.34 10.60
C ASP A 161 13.18 13.70 11.45
N ARG A 162 13.41 12.41 11.19
CA ARG A 162 14.44 11.62 11.88
C ARG A 162 15.86 12.08 11.52
N THR A 163 16.07 12.66 10.35
CA THR A 163 17.38 13.17 9.94
C THR A 163 17.71 14.43 10.73
N GLY A 164 16.80 15.41 10.75
CA GLY A 164 16.95 16.61 11.56
C GLY A 164 17.11 16.28 13.06
N LEU A 165 16.31 15.32 13.57
CA LEU A 165 16.42 14.87 14.96
C LEU A 165 17.80 14.27 15.27
N TYR A 166 18.34 13.44 14.36
CA TYR A 166 19.66 12.85 14.52
C TYR A 166 20.75 13.92 14.54
N GLU A 167 20.72 14.86 13.59
CA GLU A 167 21.70 15.95 13.53
C GLU A 167 21.64 16.86 14.76
N ALA A 168 20.44 17.21 15.22
CA ALA A 168 20.26 18.04 16.41
C ALA A 168 20.80 17.37 17.67
N ARG A 169 20.60 16.05 17.81
CA ARG A 169 21.20 15.26 18.90
C ARG A 169 22.72 15.25 18.81
N ARG A 170 23.27 15.07 17.61
CA ARG A 170 24.72 15.09 17.38
C ARG A 170 25.33 16.46 17.74
N ARG A 171 24.67 17.56 17.36
CA ARG A 171 25.15 18.93 17.65
C ARG A 171 25.08 19.27 19.14
N LYS A 172 24.01 18.87 19.85
CA LYS A 172 23.86 19.19 21.29
C LYS A 172 24.67 18.29 22.24
N GLY A 173 25.16 17.14 21.77
CA GLY A 173 25.90 16.20 22.62
C GLY A 173 25.13 15.85 23.91
N ASN A 174 25.82 15.89 25.06
CA ASN A 174 25.23 15.64 26.38
C ASN A 174 24.57 16.89 27.02
N GLN A 175 24.57 18.05 26.35
CA GLN A 175 24.23 19.34 26.97
C GLN A 175 22.73 19.69 26.90
N GLY A 176 21.86 18.80 26.45
CA GLY A 176 20.41 19.04 26.53
C GLY A 176 19.53 17.96 25.93
N LYS A 177 18.26 17.92 26.36
CA LYS A 177 17.25 16.99 25.83
C LYS A 177 16.70 17.51 24.50
N VAL A 178 16.98 16.81 23.39
CA VAL A 178 16.31 17.02 22.09
C VAL A 178 15.07 16.14 22.02
N ARG A 179 13.88 16.75 21.99
CA ARG A 179 12.62 16.00 22.00
C ARG A 179 12.24 15.62 20.57
N PRO A 180 11.81 14.37 20.32
CA PRO A 180 11.31 13.97 19.00
C PRO A 180 10.14 14.84 18.50
N LEU A 181 9.30 15.31 19.42
CA LEU A 181 8.15 16.19 19.12
C LEU A 181 8.57 17.49 18.42
N ASP A 182 9.78 18.00 18.67
CA ASP A 182 10.28 19.24 18.05
C ASP A 182 10.61 19.04 16.55
N PHE A 183 10.57 17.81 16.07
CA PHE A 183 10.83 17.41 14.67
C PHE A 183 9.59 16.78 14.02
N GLU A 184 8.42 17.05 14.59
CA GLU A 184 7.13 16.60 14.06
C GLU A 184 6.50 17.66 13.18
N GLU A 185 6.19 17.29 11.95
CA GLU A 185 5.48 18.09 10.96
C GLU A 185 4.08 17.51 10.80
N GLU A 186 3.04 18.33 10.99
CA GLU A 186 1.67 17.90 10.67
C GLU A 186 1.45 18.05 9.15
N LEU A 187 1.03 16.97 8.52
CA LEU A 187 0.81 16.89 7.07
C LEU A 187 -0.59 16.39 6.76
N GLU A 188 -1.16 16.89 5.67
CA GLU A 188 -2.48 16.51 5.20
C GLU A 188 -2.37 15.46 4.07
N LEU A 189 -3.06 14.33 4.22
CA LEU A 189 -3.21 13.35 3.15
C LEU A 189 -4.46 13.68 2.34
N LYS A 190 -4.31 13.90 1.03
CA LYS A 190 -5.44 14.17 0.14
C LYS A 190 -5.79 12.93 -0.64
N LEU A 191 -7.07 12.54 -0.65
CA LEU A 191 -7.52 11.48 -1.53
C LEU A 191 -7.97 12.07 -2.87
N SER A 192 -7.52 11.46 -3.97
CA SER A 192 -7.97 11.81 -5.32
C SER A 192 -9.27 11.05 -5.63
N PRO A 193 -10.16 11.61 -6.47
CA PRO A 193 -11.28 10.85 -7.01
C PRO A 193 -10.76 9.69 -7.87
N LEU A 194 -11.52 8.59 -7.90
CA LEU A 194 -11.26 7.50 -8.84
C LEU A 194 -11.27 8.02 -10.28
N PRO A 195 -10.39 7.52 -11.17
CA PRO A 195 -10.36 7.94 -12.58
C PRO A 195 -11.72 7.79 -13.28
N CYS A 196 -12.45 6.70 -13.05
CA CYS A 196 -13.77 6.49 -13.65
C CYS A 196 -14.83 7.51 -13.21
N TRP A 197 -14.60 8.22 -12.11
CA TRP A 197 -15.52 9.19 -11.52
C TRP A 197 -14.92 10.60 -11.43
N GLU A 198 -13.82 10.86 -12.14
CA GLU A 198 -13.13 12.16 -12.12
C GLU A 198 -13.99 13.29 -12.72
N HIS A 199 -15.00 12.93 -13.51
CA HIS A 199 -15.96 13.85 -14.11
C HIS A 199 -17.14 14.20 -13.20
N LEU A 200 -17.34 13.48 -12.10
CA LEU A 200 -18.44 13.72 -11.17
C LEU A 200 -18.18 14.97 -10.33
N SER A 201 -19.26 15.65 -9.94
CA SER A 201 -19.20 16.65 -8.89
C SER A 201 -18.84 16.01 -7.54
N GLU A 202 -18.38 16.83 -6.59
CA GLU A 202 -18.08 16.37 -5.23
C GLU A 202 -19.30 15.72 -4.57
N GLN A 203 -20.50 16.28 -4.78
CA GLN A 203 -21.74 15.74 -4.24
C GLN A 203 -22.08 14.36 -4.84
N GLU A 204 -22.06 14.23 -6.17
CA GLU A 204 -22.33 12.94 -6.83
C GLU A 204 -21.29 11.88 -6.41
N TYR A 205 -20.01 12.27 -6.29
CA TYR A 205 -18.97 11.37 -5.80
C TYR A 205 -19.27 10.89 -4.37
N LEU A 206 -19.64 11.80 -3.45
CA LEU A 206 -20.02 11.44 -2.08
C LEU A 206 -21.25 10.54 -2.02
N GLU A 207 -22.24 10.76 -2.87
CA GLU A 207 -23.44 9.91 -3.00
C GLU A 207 -23.03 8.50 -3.42
N ARG A 208 -22.18 8.35 -4.46
CA ARG A 208 -21.65 7.03 -4.88
C ARG A 208 -20.88 6.30 -3.79
N ILE A 209 -20.04 7.00 -3.02
CA ILE A 209 -19.33 6.40 -1.89
C ILE A 209 -20.31 5.95 -0.80
N SER A 210 -21.33 6.77 -0.52
CA SER A 210 -22.34 6.48 0.50
C SER A 210 -23.17 5.24 0.14
N GLU A 211 -23.57 5.10 -1.13
CA GLU A 211 -24.25 3.90 -1.67
C GLU A 211 -23.41 2.63 -1.43
N ILE A 212 -22.11 2.66 -1.81
CA ILE A 212 -21.22 1.52 -1.60
C ILE A 212 -21.12 1.16 -0.11
N VAL A 213 -20.95 2.15 0.75
CA VAL A 213 -20.81 1.91 2.19
C VAL A 213 -22.09 1.36 2.79
N GLN A 214 -23.26 1.86 2.40
CA GLN A 214 -24.55 1.32 2.83
C GLN A 214 -24.70 -0.15 2.44
N GLU A 215 -24.40 -0.51 1.20
CA GLU A 215 -24.46 -1.91 0.75
C GLU A 215 -23.50 -2.82 1.53
N ILE A 216 -22.32 -2.31 1.91
CA ILE A 216 -21.37 -3.04 2.76
C ILE A 216 -21.95 -3.25 4.16
N GLU A 217 -22.55 -2.23 4.76
CA GLU A 217 -23.20 -2.33 6.08
C GLU A 217 -24.34 -3.36 6.05
N GLU A 218 -25.20 -3.32 5.03
CA GLU A 218 -26.31 -4.26 4.85
C GLU A 218 -25.84 -5.70 4.67
N LYS A 219 -24.85 -5.93 3.79
CA LYS A 219 -24.24 -7.25 3.57
C LYS A 219 -23.57 -7.78 4.84
N THR A 220 -22.88 -6.92 5.59
CA THR A 220 -22.22 -7.29 6.84
C THR A 220 -23.24 -7.69 7.90
N ALA A 221 -24.32 -6.92 8.02
CA ALA A 221 -25.42 -7.23 8.94
C ALA A 221 -26.14 -8.53 8.56
N ALA A 222 -26.38 -8.77 7.27
CA ALA A 222 -27.00 -10.00 6.77
C ALA A 222 -26.15 -11.23 7.11
N ARG A 223 -24.83 -11.19 6.82
CA ARG A 223 -23.90 -12.28 7.16
C ARG A 223 -23.90 -12.59 8.65
N HIS A 224 -23.80 -11.57 9.52
CA HIS A 224 -23.81 -11.79 10.97
C HIS A 224 -25.13 -12.36 11.49
N ARG A 225 -26.27 -12.01 10.87
CA ARG A 225 -27.56 -12.66 11.20
C ARG A 225 -27.59 -14.13 10.78
N GLU A 226 -27.12 -14.43 9.57
CA GLU A 226 -27.07 -15.81 9.04
C GLU A 226 -26.13 -16.72 9.85
N GLU A 227 -24.97 -16.20 10.24
CA GLU A 227 -23.96 -16.93 11.01
C GLU A 227 -24.21 -16.90 12.54
N GLU A 228 -25.29 -16.26 13.00
CA GLU A 228 -25.60 -16.00 14.42
C GLU A 228 -24.39 -15.42 15.19
N SER A 229 -23.61 -14.58 14.52
CA SER A 229 -22.33 -14.06 15.01
C SER A 229 -22.40 -12.55 15.24
N ARG A 230 -21.35 -11.98 15.82
CA ARG A 230 -21.21 -10.53 15.99
C ARG A 230 -19.80 -10.08 15.63
N PRO A 231 -19.62 -8.85 15.14
CA PRO A 231 -18.29 -8.31 14.95
C PRO A 231 -17.51 -8.27 16.26
N LEU A 232 -16.18 -8.46 16.18
CA LEU A 232 -15.27 -8.37 17.33
C LEU A 232 -15.43 -7.03 18.07
N GLY A 233 -15.61 -5.95 17.31
CA GLY A 233 -15.88 -4.61 17.81
C GLY A 233 -14.63 -3.76 18.01
N ARG A 234 -14.81 -2.45 17.81
CA ARG A 234 -13.75 -1.42 17.90
C ARG A 234 -12.90 -1.52 19.17
N GLY A 235 -13.54 -1.71 20.32
CA GLY A 235 -12.86 -1.78 21.62
C GLY A 235 -11.92 -2.99 21.72
N ALA A 236 -12.34 -4.16 21.21
CA ALA A 236 -11.52 -5.36 21.22
C ALA A 236 -10.35 -5.26 20.23
N VAL A 237 -10.57 -4.69 19.03
CA VAL A 237 -9.49 -4.37 18.07
C VAL A 237 -8.41 -3.50 18.73
N LEU A 238 -8.81 -2.44 19.45
CA LEU A 238 -7.88 -1.54 20.13
C LEU A 238 -7.09 -2.21 21.27
N ARG A 239 -7.64 -3.28 21.88
CA ARG A 239 -7.00 -4.05 22.95
C ARG A 239 -6.07 -5.16 22.44
N GLN A 240 -6.09 -5.49 21.14
CA GLN A 240 -5.21 -6.50 20.58
C GLN A 240 -3.74 -6.19 20.88
N ASN A 241 -3.00 -7.21 21.31
CA ASN A 241 -1.56 -7.09 21.51
C ASN A 241 -0.87 -7.05 20.13
N PRO A 242 -0.08 -6.01 19.81
CA PRO A 242 0.61 -5.92 18.52
C PRO A 242 1.55 -7.09 18.22
N ARG A 243 1.99 -7.81 19.25
CA ARG A 243 2.83 -8.99 19.13
C ARG A 243 2.06 -10.25 18.82
N PHE A 244 0.73 -10.28 18.92
CA PHE A 244 -0.03 -11.49 18.58
C PHE A 244 -0.25 -11.59 17.08
N GLU A 245 -0.49 -12.80 16.62
CA GLU A 245 -0.83 -13.17 15.25
C GLU A 245 -2.21 -13.84 15.23
N PRO A 246 -2.92 -13.83 14.10
CA PRO A 246 -4.12 -14.64 13.93
C PRO A 246 -3.76 -16.13 13.87
N ASP A 247 -4.66 -16.99 14.35
CA ASP A 247 -4.46 -18.45 14.32
C ASP A 247 -4.32 -18.98 12.88
N GLU A 248 -5.14 -18.47 11.97
CA GLU A 248 -5.14 -18.88 10.56
C GLU A 248 -4.94 -17.68 9.63
N PRO A 249 -3.68 -17.31 9.33
CA PRO A 249 -3.41 -16.25 8.39
C PRO A 249 -3.79 -16.69 6.97
N LYS A 250 -4.82 -16.06 6.38
CA LYS A 250 -5.17 -16.28 4.96
C LYS A 250 -3.96 -16.05 4.06
N GLN A 251 -3.62 -17.00 3.20
CA GLN A 251 -2.59 -16.87 2.19
C GLN A 251 -3.20 -17.17 0.82
N GLY A 252 -2.75 -16.45 -0.21
CA GLY A 252 -3.20 -16.67 -1.57
C GLY A 252 -2.40 -15.85 -2.57
N PRO A 253 -2.20 -16.35 -3.79
CA PRO A 253 -1.55 -15.58 -4.83
C PRO A 253 -2.43 -14.39 -5.22
N LEU A 254 -1.81 -13.25 -5.52
CA LEU A 254 -2.52 -12.15 -6.15
C LEU A 254 -2.79 -12.45 -7.62
N PRO A 255 -3.93 -11.99 -8.16
CA PRO A 255 -4.15 -12.07 -9.59
C PRO A 255 -3.14 -11.19 -10.34
N LEU A 256 -2.92 -11.51 -11.62
CA LEU A 256 -2.08 -10.69 -12.52
C LEU A 256 -2.71 -9.32 -12.83
N VAL A 257 -4.05 -9.23 -12.76
CA VAL A 257 -4.84 -8.02 -12.97
C VAL A 257 -6.16 -8.12 -12.20
N HIS A 258 -6.59 -7.01 -11.63
CA HIS A 258 -7.95 -6.84 -11.13
C HIS A 258 -8.83 -6.32 -12.26
N ALA A 259 -9.56 -7.23 -12.89
CA ALA A 259 -10.54 -6.92 -13.92
C ALA A 259 -11.92 -7.45 -13.53
N ALA A 260 -12.97 -6.66 -13.74
CA ALA A 260 -14.36 -7.06 -13.52
C ALA A 260 -14.87 -7.98 -14.63
N THR A 261 -14.43 -7.77 -15.88
CA THR A 261 -14.88 -8.54 -17.04
C THR A 261 -13.80 -9.47 -17.58
N ARG A 262 -14.22 -10.57 -18.22
CA ARG A 262 -13.31 -11.49 -18.92
C ARG A 262 -12.57 -10.81 -20.08
N GLU A 263 -13.23 -9.87 -20.74
CA GLU A 263 -12.66 -9.10 -21.84
C GLU A 263 -11.51 -8.20 -21.39
N MET A 264 -11.72 -7.40 -20.33
CA MET A 264 -10.67 -6.53 -19.79
C MET A 264 -9.49 -7.34 -19.27
N ARG A 265 -9.77 -8.49 -18.63
CA ARG A 265 -8.73 -9.44 -18.25
C ARG A 265 -7.94 -9.93 -19.45
N ARG A 266 -8.61 -10.35 -20.52
CA ARG A 266 -7.97 -10.86 -21.75
C ARG A 266 -7.08 -9.78 -22.37
N ARG A 267 -7.60 -8.56 -22.58
CA ARG A 267 -6.85 -7.42 -23.15
C ARG A 267 -5.57 -7.13 -22.35
N TYR A 268 -5.67 -7.11 -21.03
CA TYR A 268 -4.49 -6.90 -20.19
C TYR A 268 -3.48 -8.04 -20.29
N LEU A 269 -3.94 -9.30 -20.29
CA LEU A 269 -3.04 -10.46 -20.39
C LEU A 269 -2.33 -10.50 -21.75
N GLU A 270 -2.99 -10.10 -22.83
CA GLU A 270 -2.39 -9.96 -24.17
C GLU A 270 -1.29 -8.88 -24.15
N ALA A 271 -1.57 -7.69 -23.60
CA ALA A 271 -0.58 -6.62 -23.46
C ALA A 271 0.61 -7.04 -22.57
N LEU A 272 0.33 -7.72 -21.46
CA LEU A 272 1.36 -8.24 -20.56
C LEU A 272 2.21 -9.31 -21.27
N ALA A 273 1.61 -10.19 -22.08
CA ALA A 273 2.35 -11.20 -22.82
C ALA A 273 3.32 -10.58 -23.83
N ILE A 274 2.90 -9.52 -24.55
CA ILE A 274 3.75 -8.76 -25.46
C ILE A 274 4.93 -8.15 -24.69
N PHE A 275 4.65 -7.47 -23.58
CA PHE A 275 5.69 -6.89 -22.72
C PHE A 275 6.66 -7.96 -22.21
N LEU A 276 6.16 -9.09 -21.68
CA LEU A 276 7.00 -10.15 -21.13
C LEU A 276 7.86 -10.81 -22.19
N ARG A 277 7.37 -10.94 -23.43
CA ARG A 277 8.18 -11.44 -24.56
C ARG A 277 9.36 -10.51 -24.82
N ALA A 278 9.09 -9.21 -25.00
CA ALA A 278 10.14 -8.21 -25.25
C ALA A 278 11.13 -8.12 -24.07
N TYR A 279 10.62 -8.18 -22.83
CA TYR A 279 11.46 -8.18 -21.63
C TYR A 279 12.38 -9.41 -21.57
N ARG A 280 11.86 -10.61 -21.87
CA ARG A 280 12.65 -11.85 -21.83
C ARG A 280 13.75 -11.85 -22.88
N GLU A 281 13.47 -11.34 -24.07
CA GLU A 281 14.45 -11.19 -25.14
C GLU A 281 15.58 -10.24 -24.73
N ALA A 282 15.24 -9.04 -24.25
CA ALA A 282 16.22 -8.08 -23.72
C ALA A 282 17.00 -8.65 -22.53
N SER A 283 16.33 -9.31 -21.59
CA SER A 283 16.96 -9.96 -20.43
C SER A 283 17.97 -11.03 -20.84
N SER A 284 17.66 -11.83 -21.86
CA SER A 284 18.57 -12.86 -22.38
C SER A 284 19.87 -12.24 -22.92
N ARG A 285 19.74 -11.24 -23.80
CA ARG A 285 20.85 -10.47 -24.37
C ARG A 285 21.69 -9.77 -23.30
N PHE A 286 21.03 -9.13 -22.34
CA PHE A 286 21.72 -8.44 -21.26
C PHE A 286 22.51 -9.41 -20.36
N ARG A 287 21.94 -10.59 -20.07
CA ARG A 287 22.60 -11.62 -19.25
C ARG A 287 23.74 -12.34 -19.97
N SER A 288 23.77 -12.35 -21.31
CA SER A 288 24.91 -12.84 -22.07
C SER A 288 26.08 -11.84 -22.13
N GLY A 289 25.93 -10.65 -21.55
CA GLY A 289 26.98 -9.63 -21.48
C GLY A 289 26.92 -8.61 -22.60
N GLU A 290 25.87 -8.62 -23.43
CA GLU A 290 25.67 -7.58 -24.44
C GLU A 290 25.48 -6.21 -23.77
N LYS A 291 26.26 -5.22 -24.20
CA LYS A 291 26.21 -3.85 -23.68
C LYS A 291 25.15 -3.04 -24.41
N GLY A 292 24.48 -2.13 -23.71
CA GLY A 292 23.53 -1.20 -24.32
C GLY A 292 22.18 -1.81 -24.72
N VAL A 293 21.84 -3.00 -24.22
CA VAL A 293 20.54 -3.64 -24.49
C VAL A 293 19.39 -2.75 -24.01
N GLN A 294 18.47 -2.45 -24.91
CA GLN A 294 17.26 -1.68 -24.61
C GLN A 294 16.18 -2.61 -24.02
N PHE A 295 15.62 -2.20 -22.89
CA PHE A 295 14.47 -2.88 -22.27
C PHE A 295 13.17 -2.15 -22.62
N PRO A 296 12.01 -2.83 -22.58
CA PRO A 296 10.72 -2.16 -22.70
C PRO A 296 10.57 -1.07 -21.64
N ASN A 297 9.87 0.01 -21.99
CA ASN A 297 9.62 1.12 -21.08
C ASN A 297 8.84 0.70 -19.82
N GLY A 298 9.04 1.42 -18.72
CA GLY A 298 8.27 1.21 -17.48
C GLY A 298 8.66 -0.03 -16.67
N CYS A 299 9.86 -0.60 -16.88
CA CYS A 299 10.37 -1.73 -16.11
C CYS A 299 11.84 -1.56 -15.69
N PHE A 300 12.28 -2.37 -14.73
CA PHE A 300 13.68 -2.48 -14.36
C PHE A 300 14.35 -3.62 -15.11
N PRO A 301 15.56 -3.42 -15.67
CA PRO A 301 16.41 -4.52 -16.10
C PRO A 301 16.62 -5.54 -14.96
N PRO A 302 16.86 -6.83 -15.28
CA PRO A 302 17.23 -7.80 -14.27
C PRO A 302 18.58 -7.44 -13.63
N ALA A 303 18.90 -8.07 -12.50
CA ALA A 303 20.24 -7.99 -11.94
C ALA A 303 21.29 -8.42 -12.99
N GLY A 304 22.33 -7.61 -13.14
CA GLY A 304 23.43 -7.86 -14.07
C GLY A 304 24.24 -9.10 -13.72
N PRO A 305 25.02 -9.62 -14.68
CA PRO A 305 25.92 -10.73 -14.42
C PRO A 305 26.98 -10.34 -13.39
N PHE A 306 27.37 -11.30 -12.55
CA PHE A 306 28.49 -11.12 -11.63
C PHE A 306 29.80 -10.98 -12.44
N LEU A 307 30.51 -9.87 -12.25
CA LEU A 307 31.83 -9.66 -12.86
C LEU A 307 32.87 -10.43 -12.06
N ARG A 308 33.40 -11.52 -12.62
CA ARG A 308 34.56 -12.21 -12.04
C ARG A 308 35.80 -11.37 -12.31
N ALA A 309 36.61 -11.11 -11.28
CA ALA A 309 37.95 -10.59 -11.48
C ALA A 309 38.73 -11.62 -12.31
N HIS A 310 39.24 -11.22 -13.47
CA HIS A 310 40.29 -11.98 -14.13
C HIS A 310 41.56 -11.75 -13.30
N GLY A 311 41.98 -12.75 -12.53
CA GLY A 311 43.24 -12.68 -11.78
C GLY A 311 44.43 -12.51 -12.74
N PRO A 312 45.58 -11.98 -12.27
CA PRO A 312 46.80 -12.04 -13.06
C PRO A 312 47.12 -13.50 -13.42
N PRO A 313 47.77 -13.76 -14.58
CA PRO A 313 48.07 -15.12 -15.01
C PRO A 313 48.82 -15.87 -13.90
N ALA A 314 48.48 -17.15 -13.73
CA ALA A 314 49.21 -18.03 -12.82
C ALA A 314 50.71 -17.92 -13.15
N ILE A 315 51.50 -17.61 -12.12
CA ILE A 315 52.96 -17.50 -12.17
C ILE A 315 53.55 -18.89 -12.44
#